data_AF-A0A1Q7W9S4-F1
#
_entry.id   AF-A0A1Q7W9S4-F1
#
_cell.length_a   1.000
_cell.length_b   1.000
_cell.length_c   1.000
_cell.angle_alpha   90.00
_cell.angle_beta   90.00
_cell.angle_gamma   90.00
#
_symmetry.space_group_name_H-M   'P 1'
#
loop_
_entity.id
_entity.type
_entity.pdbx_description
1 polymer ?
#
loop_
_entity_poly.entity_id
_entity_poly.type
_entity_poly.pdbx_seq_one_letter_code
_entity_poly.pdbx_strand_id
1 'polypeptide(L)'
;MPPWAMDRMGRMSGWTHRVLLAMIDGDAETLAAVLERMAGHDTEPGRRPYTETTWQFAIREIERTAGVTALLADLAPEELREQAVANALLCVHDDHSGDVLPVVRDGSLVLALAAIAAWSVRDKNLSPTVAPVRLALISRIKEAEAIALGIPEAEQINEVSDDEARAFLESLHGVCTIPKDRSRWHLAELDVICLLKEHLLETPVAATTEDQRRALDAAIKLRLQAALGTHRPRPAAPATPHVPGQRVQPRRKRPKDKR
;
A
#
# COMPACT_ATOMS: atom_id res chain seq x y z
N MET A 1 -23.40 -7.98 -17.51
CA MET A 1 -22.35 -9.03 -17.56
C MET A 1 -22.95 -10.32 -16.99
N PRO A 2 -22.59 -11.53 -17.47
CA PRO A 2 -23.10 -12.78 -16.88
C PRO A 2 -22.66 -12.95 -15.41
N PRO A 3 -23.48 -13.53 -14.51
CA PRO A 3 -23.13 -13.69 -13.09
C PRO A 3 -21.79 -14.41 -12.86
N TRP A 4 -21.51 -15.48 -13.61
CA TRP A 4 -20.26 -16.24 -13.52
C TRP A 4 -19.01 -15.43 -13.91
N ALA A 5 -19.16 -14.40 -14.76
CA ALA A 5 -18.07 -13.51 -15.15
C ALA A 5 -17.82 -12.43 -14.08
N MET A 6 -18.89 -11.97 -13.42
CA MET A 6 -18.77 -11.03 -12.27
C MET A 6 -18.13 -11.72 -11.06
N ASP A 7 -18.50 -12.97 -10.75
CA ASP A 7 -17.84 -13.81 -9.72
C ASP A 7 -16.33 -13.90 -9.96
N ARG A 8 -15.92 -14.30 -11.18
CA ARG A 8 -14.51 -14.40 -11.55
C ARG A 8 -13.78 -13.05 -11.46
N MET A 9 -14.35 -11.98 -12.01
CA MET A 9 -13.70 -10.65 -11.98
C MET A 9 -13.54 -10.12 -10.55
N GLY A 10 -14.54 -10.29 -9.69
CA GLY A 10 -14.46 -9.95 -8.27
C GLY A 10 -13.36 -10.74 -7.57
N ARG A 11 -13.33 -12.08 -7.70
CA ARG A 11 -12.28 -12.93 -7.11
C ARG A 11 -10.88 -12.56 -7.60
N MET A 12 -10.69 -12.42 -8.91
CA MET A 12 -9.39 -12.09 -9.49
C MET A 12 -8.89 -10.70 -9.05
N SER A 13 -9.79 -9.72 -8.95
CA SER A 13 -9.47 -8.39 -8.41
C SER A 13 -9.10 -8.46 -6.92
N GLY A 14 -9.92 -9.13 -6.09
CA GLY A 14 -9.63 -9.31 -4.67
C GLY A 14 -8.32 -10.06 -4.40
N TRP A 15 -7.99 -11.07 -5.20
CA TRP A 15 -6.70 -11.77 -5.10
C TRP A 15 -5.53 -10.92 -5.58
N THR A 16 -5.68 -10.13 -6.65
CA THR A 16 -4.64 -9.19 -7.11
C THR A 16 -4.25 -8.22 -5.98
N HIS A 17 -5.24 -7.57 -5.37
CA HIS A 17 -5.00 -6.65 -4.25
C HIS A 17 -4.40 -7.38 -3.02
N ARG A 18 -4.77 -8.65 -2.77
CA ARG A 18 -4.16 -9.46 -1.70
C ARG A 18 -2.69 -9.84 -1.97
N VAL A 19 -2.31 -10.14 -3.21
CA VAL A 19 -0.89 -10.37 -3.57
C VAL A 19 -0.07 -9.12 -3.26
N LEU A 20 -0.57 -7.94 -3.63
CA LEU A 20 0.08 -6.66 -3.31
C LEU A 20 0.12 -6.40 -1.80
N LEU A 21 -0.99 -6.62 -1.08
CA LEU A 21 -1.06 -6.45 0.38
C LEU A 21 -0.05 -7.35 1.12
N ALA A 22 0.01 -8.63 0.76
CA ALA A 22 0.93 -9.60 1.35
C ALA A 22 2.40 -9.21 1.10
N MET A 23 2.75 -8.67 -0.07
CA MET A 23 4.10 -8.15 -0.35
C MET A 23 4.43 -6.85 0.40
N ILE A 24 3.44 -5.98 0.62
CA ILE A 24 3.59 -4.79 1.47
C ILE A 24 3.94 -5.22 2.90
N ASP A 25 3.24 -6.23 3.43
CA ASP A 25 3.44 -6.74 4.79
C ASP A 25 4.68 -7.63 4.95
N GLY A 26 5.12 -8.29 3.88
CA GLY A 26 6.13 -9.34 3.94
C GLY A 26 5.56 -10.71 4.35
N ASP A 27 4.26 -10.93 4.18
CA ASP A 27 3.59 -12.19 4.50
C ASP A 27 3.71 -13.18 3.33
N ALA A 28 4.77 -14.00 3.37
CA ALA A 28 5.02 -15.03 2.37
C ALA A 28 3.97 -16.16 2.36
N GLU A 29 3.30 -16.43 3.50
CA GLU A 29 2.32 -17.52 3.61
C GLU A 29 1.00 -17.13 2.92
N THR A 30 0.48 -15.93 3.23
CA THR A 30 -0.68 -15.37 2.54
C THR A 30 -0.39 -15.19 1.04
N LEU A 31 0.82 -14.73 0.69
CA LEU A 31 1.22 -14.59 -0.72
C LEU A 31 1.14 -15.92 -1.46
N ALA A 32 1.75 -16.99 -0.94
CA ALA A 32 1.74 -18.32 -1.55
C ALA A 32 0.30 -18.86 -1.69
N ALA A 33 -0.50 -18.79 -0.63
CA ALA A 33 -1.88 -19.28 -0.62
C ALA A 33 -2.80 -18.53 -1.59
N VAL A 34 -2.56 -17.24 -1.83
CA VAL A 34 -3.34 -16.46 -2.82
C VAL A 34 -2.91 -16.79 -4.25
N LEU A 35 -1.62 -16.99 -4.52
CA LEU A 35 -1.12 -17.38 -5.84
C LEU A 35 -1.62 -18.76 -6.27
N GLU A 36 -1.63 -19.73 -5.34
CA GLU A 36 -2.19 -21.06 -5.57
C GLU A 36 -3.68 -20.99 -5.93
N ARG A 37 -4.46 -20.19 -5.19
CA ARG A 37 -5.89 -19.96 -5.48
C ARG A 37 -6.10 -19.31 -6.85
N MET A 38 -5.29 -18.31 -7.22
CA MET A 38 -5.35 -17.69 -8.55
C MET A 38 -5.07 -18.73 -9.64
N ALA A 39 -3.97 -19.49 -9.51
CA ALA A 39 -3.58 -20.51 -10.49
C ALA A 39 -4.62 -21.63 -10.66
N GLY A 40 -5.24 -22.07 -9.55
CA GLY A 40 -6.27 -23.12 -9.57
C GLY A 40 -7.61 -22.68 -10.14
N HIS A 41 -8.03 -21.41 -9.94
CA HIS A 41 -9.41 -20.98 -10.12
C HIS A 41 -10.04 -21.31 -11.48
N ASP A 42 -9.33 -21.05 -12.58
CA ASP A 42 -9.83 -21.30 -13.94
C ASP A 42 -9.82 -22.79 -14.34
N THR A 43 -9.27 -23.67 -13.49
CA THR A 43 -9.18 -25.13 -13.71
C THR A 43 -10.11 -25.94 -12.80
N GLU A 44 -10.88 -25.29 -11.91
CA GLU A 44 -11.89 -25.94 -11.06
C GLU A 44 -13.02 -26.59 -11.90
N PRO A 45 -13.50 -27.81 -11.53
CA PRO A 45 -14.61 -28.46 -12.21
C PRO A 45 -15.88 -27.60 -12.26
N GLY A 46 -16.46 -27.44 -13.45
CA GLY A 46 -17.70 -26.69 -13.67
C GLY A 46 -17.51 -25.19 -13.99
N ARG A 47 -16.28 -24.67 -13.97
CA ARG A 47 -15.97 -23.32 -14.45
C ARG A 47 -16.09 -23.21 -15.97
N ARG A 48 -16.38 -22.00 -16.46
CA ARG A 48 -16.42 -21.68 -17.90
C ARG A 48 -15.14 -20.93 -18.28
N PRO A 49 -14.52 -21.24 -19.44
CA PRO A 49 -13.35 -20.51 -19.90
C PRO A 49 -13.68 -19.03 -20.12
N TYR A 50 -12.84 -18.15 -19.56
CA TYR A 50 -12.95 -16.70 -19.72
C TYR A 50 -11.99 -16.20 -20.81
N THR A 51 -12.28 -15.06 -21.43
CA THR A 51 -11.53 -14.55 -22.60
C THR A 51 -10.17 -13.93 -22.25
N GLU A 52 -9.98 -13.48 -21.01
CA GLU A 52 -8.69 -12.99 -20.50
C GLU A 52 -8.04 -14.07 -19.60
N THR A 53 -6.76 -14.39 -19.84
CA THR A 53 -6.01 -15.31 -18.97
C THR A 53 -5.95 -14.77 -17.54
N THR A 54 -5.92 -15.65 -16.55
CA THR A 54 -5.92 -15.37 -15.10
C THR A 54 -5.10 -14.13 -14.73
N TRP A 55 -3.89 -14.01 -15.29
CA TRP A 55 -2.91 -12.99 -14.94
C TRP A 55 -3.10 -11.63 -15.67
N GLN A 56 -3.91 -11.57 -16.75
CA GLN A 56 -4.14 -10.34 -17.55
C GLN A 56 -4.80 -9.17 -16.81
N PHE A 57 -5.51 -9.46 -15.73
CA PHE A 57 -6.13 -8.44 -14.89
C PHE A 57 -5.08 -7.79 -13.98
N ALA A 58 -4.34 -8.62 -13.25
CA ALA A 58 -3.36 -8.20 -12.25
C ALA A 58 -2.16 -7.42 -12.83
N ILE A 59 -1.80 -7.69 -14.09
CA ILE A 59 -0.67 -7.04 -14.79
C ILE A 59 -0.88 -5.52 -15.00
N ARG A 60 -2.12 -5.02 -15.00
CA ARG A 60 -2.41 -3.62 -15.36
C ARG A 60 -2.23 -2.58 -14.24
N GLU A 61 -1.96 -3.00 -13.01
CA GLU A 61 -2.09 -2.10 -11.84
C GLU A 61 -0.78 -1.43 -11.35
N ILE A 62 0.43 -1.85 -11.79
CA ILE A 62 1.64 -1.63 -10.95
C ILE A 62 2.98 -1.31 -11.67
N GLU A 63 3.56 -0.12 -11.43
CA GLU A 63 4.96 0.35 -11.73
C GLU A 63 5.55 1.12 -10.50
N ARG A 64 6.87 1.34 -10.23
CA ARG A 64 8.19 0.99 -10.87
C ARG A 64 9.30 0.81 -9.78
N THR A 65 10.49 0.27 -10.13
CA THR A 65 11.86 0.48 -9.51
C THR A 65 12.50 -0.40 -8.38
N ALA A 66 13.84 -0.54 -8.52
CA ALA A 66 14.94 -0.68 -7.54
C ALA A 66 14.98 -1.77 -6.43
N GLY A 67 14.06 -1.84 -5.46
CA GLY A 67 14.15 -2.80 -4.35
C GLY A 67 13.36 -4.10 -4.56
N VAL A 68 12.75 -4.22 -5.74
CA VAL A 68 11.91 -5.32 -6.20
C VAL A 68 12.62 -6.66 -6.17
N THR A 69 13.88 -6.70 -6.61
CA THR A 69 14.63 -7.95 -6.73
C THR A 69 14.91 -8.58 -5.36
N ALA A 70 15.06 -7.77 -4.30
CA ALA A 70 15.15 -8.25 -2.93
C ALA A 70 13.79 -8.79 -2.43
N LEU A 71 12.69 -8.04 -2.63
CA LEU A 71 11.34 -8.53 -2.26
C LEU A 71 10.97 -9.84 -2.96
N LEU A 72 11.34 -10.00 -4.25
CA LEU A 72 11.13 -11.24 -4.99
C LEU A 72 12.04 -12.37 -4.49
N ALA A 73 13.30 -12.08 -4.15
CA ALA A 73 14.20 -13.08 -3.59
C ALA A 73 13.68 -13.63 -2.25
N ASP A 74 13.15 -12.75 -1.40
CA ASP A 74 12.68 -13.09 -0.06
C ASP A 74 11.27 -13.73 -0.05
N LEU A 75 10.36 -13.29 -0.94
CA LEU A 75 8.93 -13.63 -0.86
C LEU A 75 8.40 -14.48 -2.03
N ALA A 76 9.04 -14.52 -3.19
CA ALA A 76 8.50 -15.26 -4.33
C ALA A 76 8.68 -16.79 -4.17
N PRO A 77 7.69 -17.61 -4.56
CA PRO A 77 7.85 -19.06 -4.72
C PRO A 77 9.04 -19.41 -5.61
N GLU A 78 9.77 -20.47 -5.27
CA GLU A 78 11.04 -20.81 -5.93
C GLU A 78 10.89 -21.05 -7.43
N GLU A 79 9.77 -21.67 -7.82
CA GLU A 79 9.41 -22.01 -9.20
C GLU A 79 9.14 -20.79 -10.08
N LEU A 80 8.78 -19.65 -9.47
CA LEU A 80 8.46 -18.40 -10.17
C LEU A 80 9.52 -17.31 -9.97
N ARG A 81 10.45 -17.48 -9.01
CA ARG A 81 11.38 -16.44 -8.53
C ARG A 81 12.29 -15.90 -9.63
N GLU A 82 12.96 -16.77 -10.38
CA GLU A 82 13.90 -16.37 -11.44
C GLU A 82 13.19 -15.60 -12.56
N GLN A 83 12.06 -16.14 -13.04
CA GLN A 83 11.26 -15.49 -14.09
C GLN A 83 10.62 -14.18 -13.61
N ALA A 84 10.20 -14.09 -12.35
CA ALA A 84 9.67 -12.85 -11.77
C ALA A 84 10.76 -11.77 -11.65
N VAL A 85 11.98 -12.14 -11.24
CA VAL A 85 13.12 -11.21 -11.22
C VAL A 85 13.47 -10.74 -12.64
N ALA A 86 13.48 -11.63 -13.63
CA ALA A 86 13.70 -11.26 -15.02
C ALA A 86 12.60 -10.29 -15.54
N ASN A 87 11.33 -10.60 -15.28
CA ASN A 87 10.19 -9.76 -15.67
C ASN A 87 10.23 -8.38 -14.99
N ALA A 88 10.62 -8.32 -13.71
CA ALA A 88 10.78 -7.07 -12.98
C ALA A 88 11.87 -6.17 -13.59
N LEU A 89 13.01 -6.75 -13.98
CA LEU A 89 14.09 -6.02 -14.66
C LEU A 89 13.63 -5.50 -16.02
N LEU A 90 12.87 -6.28 -16.79
CA LEU A 90 12.30 -5.85 -18.06
C LEU A 90 11.34 -4.66 -17.90
N CYS A 91 10.45 -4.68 -16.90
CA CYS A 91 9.52 -3.57 -16.62
C CYS A 91 10.24 -2.28 -16.16
N VAL A 92 11.47 -2.39 -15.64
CA VAL A 92 12.27 -1.23 -15.19
C VAL A 92 13.14 -0.65 -16.32
N HIS A 93 13.42 -1.40 -17.38
CA HIS A 93 14.32 -0.99 -18.47
C HIS A 93 13.62 -0.45 -19.72
N ASP A 94 12.30 -0.58 -19.87
CA ASP A 94 11.57 -0.01 -21.02
C ASP A 94 11.32 1.50 -20.86
N ASP A 95 12.34 2.28 -21.21
CA ASP A 95 12.36 3.73 -21.10
C ASP A 95 12.22 4.37 -22.49
N HIS A 96 11.04 4.17 -23.11
CA HIS A 96 10.51 4.79 -24.35
C HIS A 96 10.39 3.89 -25.60
N SER A 97 9.74 2.72 -25.52
CA SER A 97 9.14 2.11 -26.71
C SER A 97 7.66 1.77 -26.51
N GLY A 98 6.83 2.00 -27.53
CA GLY A 98 5.40 1.67 -27.52
C GLY A 98 5.10 0.20 -27.81
N ASP A 99 6.13 -0.66 -27.80
CA ASP A 99 6.00 -2.09 -28.06
C ASP A 99 5.81 -2.84 -26.75
N VAL A 100 4.60 -3.34 -26.54
CA VAL A 100 4.23 -4.12 -25.37
C VAL A 100 5.17 -5.32 -25.20
N LEU A 101 5.81 -5.41 -24.02
CA LEU A 101 6.68 -6.52 -23.60
C LEU A 101 6.19 -7.89 -24.11
N PRO A 102 7.10 -8.77 -24.58
CA PRO A 102 6.74 -10.06 -25.14
C PRO A 102 5.89 -10.86 -24.14
N VAL A 103 4.74 -11.32 -24.63
CA VAL A 103 3.51 -11.49 -23.85
C VAL A 103 3.48 -12.81 -23.07
N VAL A 104 4.46 -13.02 -22.18
CA VAL A 104 4.43 -14.10 -21.17
C VAL A 104 3.59 -13.61 -19.99
N ARG A 105 2.27 -13.76 -20.11
CA ARG A 105 1.28 -13.33 -19.10
C ARG A 105 0.97 -14.46 -18.12
N ASP A 106 1.94 -14.74 -17.26
CA ASP A 106 1.86 -15.73 -16.18
C ASP A 106 1.96 -15.09 -14.78
N GLY A 107 1.95 -15.93 -13.74
CA GLY A 107 2.05 -15.48 -12.35
C GLY A 107 3.38 -14.83 -11.98
N SER A 108 4.46 -15.08 -12.72
CA SER A 108 5.77 -14.47 -12.46
C SER A 108 5.80 -12.99 -12.82
N LEU A 109 5.08 -12.59 -13.89
CA LEU A 109 4.91 -11.16 -14.22
C LEU A 109 4.02 -10.45 -13.19
N VAL A 110 3.01 -11.13 -12.65
CA VAL A 110 2.16 -10.58 -11.57
C VAL A 110 2.92 -10.43 -10.26
N LEU A 111 3.78 -11.39 -9.91
CA LEU A 111 4.74 -11.27 -8.80
C LEU A 111 5.69 -10.09 -9.00
N ALA A 112 6.30 -9.97 -10.19
CA ALA A 112 7.23 -8.91 -10.54
C ALA A 112 6.62 -7.53 -10.33
N LEU A 113 5.40 -7.35 -10.84
CA LEU A 113 4.63 -6.14 -10.73
C LEU A 113 4.18 -5.91 -9.26
N ALA A 114 3.60 -6.90 -8.57
CA ALA A 114 3.24 -6.71 -7.15
C ALA A 114 4.42 -6.28 -6.26
N ALA A 115 5.61 -6.83 -6.49
CA ALA A 115 6.83 -6.44 -5.77
C ALA A 115 7.27 -4.99 -6.09
N ILE A 116 6.96 -4.50 -7.29
CA ILE A 116 7.16 -3.12 -7.72
C ILE A 116 6.30 -2.11 -6.93
N ALA A 117 4.98 -2.30 -6.79
CA ALA A 117 4.18 -1.40 -5.94
C ALA A 117 4.54 -1.58 -4.46
N ALA A 118 4.72 -2.81 -4.00
CA ALA A 118 5.09 -3.06 -2.61
C ALA A 118 6.38 -2.34 -2.24
N TRP A 119 7.39 -2.32 -3.12
CA TRP A 119 8.59 -1.50 -2.94
C TRP A 119 8.28 0.00 -2.95
N SER A 120 7.56 0.50 -3.97
CA SER A 120 7.25 1.93 -4.13
C SER A 120 6.49 2.51 -2.93
N VAL A 121 5.61 1.71 -2.32
CA VAL A 121 4.81 2.06 -1.13
C VAL A 121 5.65 2.00 0.15
N ARG A 122 6.66 1.12 0.21
CA ARG A 122 7.55 0.96 1.37
C ARG A 122 8.74 1.92 1.38
N ASP A 123 9.15 2.46 0.23
CA ASP A 123 10.19 3.50 0.17
C ASP A 123 9.66 4.83 0.74
N LYS A 124 10.20 5.21 1.90
CA LYS A 124 9.84 6.45 2.62
C LYS A 124 10.15 7.75 1.85
N ASN A 125 10.95 7.69 0.80
CA ASN A 125 11.20 8.82 -0.10
C ASN A 125 10.08 9.00 -1.14
N LEU A 126 9.36 7.93 -1.47
CA LEU A 126 8.28 7.92 -2.46
C LEU A 126 6.90 8.01 -1.78
N SER A 127 6.68 7.21 -0.73
CA SER A 127 5.48 7.31 0.11
C SER A 127 5.85 7.54 1.59
N PRO A 128 5.42 8.66 2.21
CA PRO A 128 5.76 8.94 3.61
C PRO A 128 5.06 8.01 4.61
N THR A 129 4.02 7.28 4.18
CA THR A 129 3.38 6.21 4.95
C THR A 129 2.73 5.14 4.04
N VAL A 130 2.70 3.91 4.54
CA VAL A 130 2.03 2.74 3.94
C VAL A 130 0.53 2.70 4.29
N ALA A 131 0.13 3.24 5.45
CA ALA A 131 -1.17 2.94 6.06
C ALA A 131 -2.41 3.35 5.22
N PRO A 132 -2.41 4.48 4.48
CA PRO A 132 -3.53 4.82 3.59
C PRO A 132 -3.66 3.87 2.39
N VAL A 133 -2.54 3.41 1.84
CA VAL A 133 -2.53 2.46 0.71
C VAL A 133 -3.02 1.09 1.18
N ARG A 134 -2.53 0.63 2.34
CA ARG A 134 -3.01 -0.58 3.00
C ARG A 134 -4.53 -0.56 3.20
N LEU A 135 -5.06 0.51 3.79
CA LEU A 135 -6.50 0.65 4.01
C LEU A 135 -7.29 0.63 2.69
N ALA A 136 -6.83 1.35 1.66
CA ALA A 136 -7.48 1.35 0.35
C ALA A 136 -7.51 -0.05 -0.29
N LEU A 137 -6.42 -0.81 -0.20
CA LEU A 137 -6.38 -2.19 -0.68
C LEU A 137 -7.36 -3.09 0.09
N ILE A 138 -7.47 -2.96 1.40
CA ILE A 138 -8.42 -3.73 2.22
C ILE A 138 -9.88 -3.41 1.84
N SER A 139 -10.22 -2.14 1.65
CA SER A 139 -11.53 -1.73 1.12
C SER A 139 -11.80 -2.31 -0.27
N ARG A 140 -10.83 -2.27 -1.19
CA ARG A 140 -10.95 -2.87 -2.53
C ARG A 140 -11.09 -4.39 -2.52
N ILE A 141 -10.43 -5.08 -1.59
CA ILE A 141 -10.59 -6.53 -1.40
C ILE A 141 -12.03 -6.84 -0.98
N LYS A 142 -12.56 -6.11 0.01
CA LYS A 142 -13.95 -6.29 0.51
C LYS A 142 -14.99 -6.00 -0.57
N GLU A 143 -14.83 -4.90 -1.30
CA GLU A 143 -15.68 -4.56 -2.46
C GLU A 143 -15.69 -5.68 -3.51
N ALA A 144 -14.50 -6.18 -3.89
CA ALA A 144 -14.36 -7.22 -4.90
C ALA A 144 -14.91 -8.59 -4.44
N GLU A 145 -14.78 -8.92 -3.14
CA GLU A 145 -15.39 -10.11 -2.56
C GLU A 145 -16.92 -10.01 -2.46
N ALA A 146 -17.44 -8.83 -2.09
CA ALA A 146 -18.88 -8.59 -2.03
C ALA A 146 -19.52 -8.69 -3.43
N ILE A 147 -18.87 -8.15 -4.46
CA ILE A 147 -19.25 -8.34 -5.87
C ILE A 147 -19.23 -9.84 -6.23
N ALA A 148 -18.19 -10.58 -5.84
CA ALA A 148 -18.09 -12.01 -6.15
C ALA A 148 -19.17 -12.86 -5.47
N LEU A 149 -19.57 -12.50 -4.25
CA LEU A 149 -20.63 -13.14 -3.48
C LEU A 149 -22.04 -12.66 -3.89
N GLY A 150 -22.15 -11.62 -4.74
CA GLY A 150 -23.42 -11.03 -5.15
C GLY A 150 -24.14 -10.25 -4.05
N ILE A 151 -23.40 -9.75 -3.05
CA ILE A 151 -23.95 -8.97 -1.93
C ILE A 151 -24.42 -7.59 -2.45
N PRO A 152 -25.68 -7.18 -2.20
CA PRO A 152 -26.17 -5.87 -2.60
C PRO A 152 -25.33 -4.73 -2.01
N GLU A 153 -25.07 -3.67 -2.79
CA GLU A 153 -24.24 -2.52 -2.38
C GLU A 153 -24.67 -1.91 -1.02
N ALA A 154 -25.98 -1.86 -0.76
CA ALA A 154 -26.56 -1.36 0.49
C ALA A 154 -26.24 -2.22 1.75
N GLU A 155 -25.72 -3.43 1.57
CA GLU A 155 -25.33 -4.36 2.65
C GLU A 155 -23.79 -4.44 2.81
N GLN A 156 -23.02 -3.71 1.99
CA GLN A 156 -21.56 -3.79 2.00
C GLN A 156 -20.93 -2.78 2.98
N ILE A 157 -20.04 -3.26 3.85
CA ILE A 157 -19.22 -2.42 4.74
C ILE A 157 -17.80 -2.33 4.15
N ASN A 158 -17.65 -1.48 3.14
CA ASN A 158 -16.38 -1.26 2.43
C ASN A 158 -15.60 -0.03 2.94
N GLU A 159 -16.27 0.88 3.65
CA GLU A 159 -15.68 2.11 4.18
C GLU A 159 -16.02 2.29 5.67
N VAL A 160 -15.12 2.95 6.40
CA VAL A 160 -15.33 3.44 7.77
C VAL A 160 -14.96 4.92 7.78
N SER A 161 -15.78 5.75 8.42
CA SER A 161 -15.57 7.20 8.44
C SER A 161 -14.40 7.62 9.34
N ASP A 162 -13.84 8.81 9.08
CA ASP A 162 -12.80 9.40 9.95
C ASP A 162 -13.33 9.66 11.37
N ASP A 163 -14.62 9.99 11.51
CA ASP A 163 -15.26 10.25 12.82
C ASP A 163 -15.55 8.96 13.61
N GLU A 164 -15.94 7.85 12.98
CA GLU A 164 -16.09 6.55 13.66
C GLU A 164 -14.76 6.03 14.22
N ALA A 165 -13.69 6.10 13.43
CA ALA A 165 -12.36 5.73 13.88
C ALA A 165 -11.89 6.61 15.05
N ARG A 166 -12.16 7.92 15.00
CA ARG A 166 -11.83 8.87 16.09
C ARG A 166 -12.67 8.64 17.35
N ALA A 167 -13.96 8.33 17.22
CA ALA A 167 -14.83 7.94 18.33
C ALA A 167 -14.40 6.60 18.96
N PHE A 168 -13.92 5.65 18.14
CA PHE A 168 -13.38 4.40 18.66
C PHE A 168 -12.07 4.62 19.43
N LEU A 169 -11.16 5.48 18.94
CA LEU A 169 -9.96 5.92 19.67
C LEU A 169 -10.32 6.59 21.01
N GLU A 170 -11.36 7.44 21.03
CA GLU A 170 -11.90 8.03 22.25
C GLU A 170 -12.40 6.96 23.23
N SER A 171 -13.05 5.90 22.74
CA SER A 171 -13.46 4.76 23.58
C SER A 171 -12.30 3.95 24.18
N LEU A 172 -11.10 4.01 23.59
CA LEU A 172 -9.90 3.30 24.05
C LEU A 172 -9.10 4.12 25.09
N HIS A 173 -9.07 5.45 24.97
CA HIS A 173 -8.20 6.31 25.79
C HIS A 173 -8.93 7.44 26.55
N GLY A 174 -10.25 7.55 26.42
CA GLY A 174 -11.09 8.55 27.09
C GLY A 174 -11.14 9.92 26.41
N VAL A 175 -10.13 10.30 25.62
CA VAL A 175 -10.11 11.57 24.85
C VAL A 175 -9.42 11.36 23.50
N CYS A 176 -10.07 11.78 22.41
CA CYS A 176 -9.43 11.84 21.08
C CYS A 176 -8.76 13.21 20.86
N THR A 177 -7.42 13.24 20.84
CA THR A 177 -6.64 14.46 20.56
C THR A 177 -6.48 14.78 19.07
N ILE A 178 -6.72 13.81 18.19
CA ILE A 178 -6.57 13.96 16.74
C ILE A 178 -7.63 14.95 16.21
N PRO A 179 -7.28 15.99 15.45
CA PRO A 179 -8.22 16.98 14.91
C PRO A 179 -9.36 16.36 14.07
N LYS A 180 -10.52 17.01 13.99
CA LYS A 180 -11.59 16.62 13.03
C LYS A 180 -11.18 16.83 11.58
N ASP A 181 -10.41 17.87 11.32
CA ASP A 181 -9.95 18.25 9.99
C ASP A 181 -8.70 17.44 9.60
N ARG A 182 -8.86 16.56 8.61
CA ARG A 182 -7.81 15.69 8.08
C ARG A 182 -6.62 16.43 7.46
N SER A 183 -6.81 17.67 7.00
CA SER A 183 -5.69 18.49 6.48
C SER A 183 -4.66 18.87 7.56
N ARG A 184 -5.04 18.73 8.84
CA ARG A 184 -4.21 19.06 10.00
C ARG A 184 -3.50 17.86 10.61
N TRP A 185 -3.69 16.66 10.08
CA TRP A 185 -3.14 15.44 10.67
C TRP A 185 -1.65 15.29 10.38
N HIS A 186 -0.88 14.91 11.40
CA HIS A 186 0.45 14.38 11.24
C HIS A 186 0.41 12.96 10.67
N LEU A 187 1.50 12.53 10.02
CA LEU A 187 1.60 11.17 9.43
C LEU A 187 1.30 10.07 10.46
N ALA A 188 1.76 10.23 11.70
CA ALA A 188 1.51 9.29 12.78
C ALA A 188 0.03 9.23 13.21
N GLU A 189 -0.70 10.35 13.11
CA GLU A 189 -2.14 10.41 13.40
C GLU A 189 -2.93 9.75 12.28
N LEU A 190 -2.56 10.02 11.02
CA LEU A 190 -3.09 9.33 9.85
C LEU A 190 -2.88 7.80 9.94
N ASP A 191 -1.70 7.35 10.37
CA ASP A 191 -1.39 5.94 10.56
C ASP A 191 -2.23 5.27 11.66
N VAL A 192 -2.55 6.01 12.73
CA VAL A 192 -3.45 5.55 13.80
C VAL A 192 -4.89 5.48 13.31
N ILE A 193 -5.38 6.48 12.58
CA ILE A 193 -6.74 6.43 12.01
C ILE A 193 -6.87 5.30 10.99
N CYS A 194 -5.88 5.10 10.11
CA CYS A 194 -5.90 3.99 9.15
C CYS A 194 -5.89 2.61 9.85
N LEU A 195 -5.14 2.43 10.94
CA LEU A 195 -5.17 1.20 11.75
C LEU A 195 -6.56 0.92 12.34
N LEU A 196 -7.20 1.96 12.88
CA LEU A 196 -8.52 1.83 13.49
C LEU A 196 -9.59 1.54 12.46
N LYS A 197 -9.53 2.16 11.27
CA LYS A 197 -10.44 1.85 10.16
C LYS A 197 -10.26 0.43 9.64
N GLU A 198 -9.01 -0.02 9.48
CA GLU A 198 -8.68 -1.40 9.11
C GLU A 198 -9.35 -2.40 10.07
N HIS A 199 -9.17 -2.21 11.38
CA HIS A 199 -9.85 -3.02 12.40
C HIS A 199 -11.38 -2.93 12.29
N LEU A 200 -11.94 -1.73 12.18
CA LEU A 200 -13.40 -1.52 12.16
C LEU A 200 -14.09 -2.04 10.89
N LEU A 201 -13.38 -2.16 9.78
CA LEU A 201 -13.86 -2.84 8.58
C LEU A 201 -14.06 -4.35 8.81
N GLU A 202 -13.32 -4.96 9.73
CA GLU A 202 -13.38 -6.40 10.03
C GLU A 202 -14.23 -6.71 11.26
N THR A 203 -14.05 -5.94 12.33
CA THR A 203 -14.69 -6.12 13.64
C THR A 203 -15.32 -4.81 14.09
N PRO A 204 -16.66 -4.66 14.07
CA PRO A 204 -17.31 -3.44 14.54
C PRO A 204 -17.06 -3.22 16.05
N VAL A 205 -17.14 -1.97 16.52
CA VAL A 205 -16.83 -1.58 17.91
C VAL A 205 -17.51 -2.48 18.96
N ALA A 206 -18.77 -2.85 18.70
CA ALA A 206 -19.59 -3.69 19.60
C ALA A 206 -19.14 -5.17 19.66
N ALA A 207 -18.43 -5.66 18.64
CA ALA A 207 -17.89 -7.01 18.59
C ALA A 207 -16.39 -7.07 18.99
N THR A 208 -15.75 -5.92 19.21
CA THR A 208 -14.32 -5.87 19.52
C THR A 208 -14.04 -6.36 20.94
N THR A 209 -13.31 -7.46 21.06
CA THR A 209 -12.96 -8.09 22.34
C THR A 209 -11.91 -7.27 23.11
N GLU A 210 -11.81 -7.50 24.42
CA GLU A 210 -10.82 -6.84 25.27
C GLU A 210 -9.37 -7.15 24.86
N ASP A 211 -9.09 -8.37 24.40
CA ASP A 211 -7.76 -8.72 23.91
C ASP A 211 -7.42 -8.03 22.57
N GLN A 212 -8.42 -7.86 21.68
CA GLN A 212 -8.27 -7.02 20.48
C GLN A 212 -8.03 -5.55 20.85
N ARG A 213 -8.74 -5.00 21.85
CA ARG A 213 -8.51 -3.62 22.35
C ARG A 213 -7.08 -3.43 22.83
N ARG A 214 -6.52 -4.39 23.57
CA ARG A 214 -5.12 -4.37 24.05
C ARG A 214 -4.12 -4.48 22.90
N ALA A 215 -4.38 -5.34 21.92
CA ALA A 215 -3.53 -5.47 20.74
C ALA A 215 -3.50 -4.17 19.92
N LEU A 216 -4.65 -3.52 19.74
CA LEU A 216 -4.77 -2.20 19.09
C LEU A 216 -4.03 -1.12 19.87
N ASP A 217 -4.21 -1.02 21.19
CA ASP A 217 -3.49 -0.07 22.05
C ASP A 217 -1.96 -0.24 21.93
N ALA A 218 -1.46 -1.48 21.93
CA ALA A 218 -0.05 -1.77 21.72
C ALA A 218 0.43 -1.34 20.32
N ALA A 219 -0.34 -1.63 19.27
CA ALA A 219 -0.01 -1.24 17.89
C ALA A 219 -0.05 0.29 17.67
N ILE A 220 -1.01 1.00 18.27
CA ILE A 220 -1.11 2.47 18.28
C ILE A 220 0.13 3.07 18.94
N LYS A 221 0.48 2.58 20.14
CA LYS A 221 1.68 3.02 20.88
C LYS A 221 2.95 2.79 20.07
N LEU A 222 3.09 1.64 19.39
CA LEU A 222 4.24 1.33 18.55
C LEU A 222 4.37 2.31 17.37
N ARG A 223 3.27 2.61 16.65
CA ARG A 223 3.26 3.58 15.55
C ARG A 223 3.63 5.00 16.01
N LEU A 224 3.07 5.45 17.14
CA LEU A 224 3.40 6.75 17.74
C LEU A 224 4.86 6.82 18.22
N GLN A 225 5.38 5.76 18.84
CA GLN A 225 6.79 5.67 19.25
C GLN A 225 7.74 5.68 18.06
N ALA A 226 7.41 4.99 16.97
CA ALA A 226 8.21 5.01 15.74
C ALA A 226 8.31 6.44 15.16
N ALA A 227 7.19 7.20 15.17
CA ALA A 227 7.17 8.59 14.74
C ALA A 227 8.06 9.48 15.62
N LEU A 228 8.00 9.31 16.95
CA LEU A 228 8.88 10.01 17.90
C LEU A 228 10.36 9.66 17.67
N GLY A 229 10.67 8.39 17.35
CA GLY A 229 12.03 7.95 17.00
C GLY A 229 12.55 8.53 15.68
N THR A 230 11.66 8.82 14.72
CA THR A 230 12.03 9.51 13.46
C THR A 230 12.23 11.01 13.61
N HIS A 231 11.79 11.63 14.72
CA HIS A 231 12.16 13.00 15.09
C HIS A 231 13.62 13.09 15.59
N ARG A 232 14.58 12.72 14.72
CA ARG A 232 15.96 13.17 14.89
C ARG A 232 15.93 14.71 14.79
N PRO A 233 16.32 15.46 15.83
CA PRO A 233 16.30 16.92 15.74
C PRO A 233 17.17 17.32 14.55
N ARG A 234 16.64 18.19 13.69
CA ARG A 234 17.39 18.79 12.57
C ARG A 234 18.74 19.22 13.12
N PRO A 235 19.87 18.65 12.65
CA PRO A 235 21.17 19.02 13.19
C PRO A 235 21.28 20.53 13.09
N ALA A 236 21.56 21.18 14.22
CA ALA A 236 21.75 22.62 14.26
C ALA A 236 22.72 22.97 13.14
N ALA A 237 22.35 23.92 12.28
CA ALA A 237 23.16 24.29 11.13
C ALA A 237 24.59 24.51 11.64
N PRO A 238 25.60 23.82 11.06
CA PRO A 238 26.94 23.83 11.63
C PRO A 238 27.36 25.28 11.79
N ALA A 239 27.62 25.69 13.03
CA ALA A 239 27.98 27.05 13.34
C ALA A 239 29.20 27.38 12.50
N THR A 240 29.03 28.22 11.47
CA THR A 240 30.10 28.57 10.53
C THR A 240 31.27 29.05 11.36
N PRO A 241 32.43 28.36 11.34
CA PRO A 241 33.55 28.76 12.15
C PRO A 241 33.91 30.19 11.77
N HIS A 242 33.84 31.10 12.74
CA HIS A 242 34.00 32.52 12.50
C HIS A 242 35.48 32.78 12.20
N VAL A 243 35.88 32.63 10.93
CA VAL A 243 37.25 32.88 10.48
C VAL A 243 37.57 34.35 10.77
N PRO A 244 38.54 34.67 11.65
CA PRO A 244 38.90 36.05 11.92
C PRO A 244 39.64 36.60 10.69
N GLY A 245 38.99 37.49 9.93
CA GLY A 245 39.64 38.17 8.80
C GLY A 245 38.81 38.38 7.53
N GLN A 246 37.63 37.75 7.37
CA GLN A 246 36.80 38.03 6.19
C GLN A 246 36.14 39.42 6.27
N ARG A 247 36.79 40.41 5.62
CA ARG A 247 36.19 41.72 5.34
C ARG A 247 34.95 41.55 4.45
N VAL A 248 33.79 41.89 4.99
CA VAL A 248 32.56 42.06 4.21
C VAL A 248 32.75 43.22 3.23
N GLN A 249 32.91 42.93 1.94
CA GLN A 249 32.86 43.98 0.91
C GLN A 249 31.40 44.44 0.72
N PRO A 250 31.09 45.74 0.82
CA PRO A 250 29.75 46.23 0.57
C PRO A 250 29.40 46.07 -0.92
N ARG A 251 28.32 45.34 -1.21
CA ARG A 251 27.78 45.16 -2.57
C ARG A 251 27.47 46.53 -3.19
N ARG A 252 28.16 46.88 -4.28
CA ARG A 252 27.86 48.08 -5.09
C ARG A 252 26.41 48.01 -5.59
N LYS A 253 25.58 48.98 -5.20
CA LYS A 253 24.24 49.19 -5.77
C LYS A 253 24.39 49.53 -7.25
N ARG A 254 23.67 48.83 -8.14
CA ARG A 254 23.55 49.22 -9.56
C ARG A 254 22.77 50.55 -9.66
N PRO A 255 23.13 51.48 -10.57
CA PRO A 255 22.33 52.66 -10.83
C PRO A 255 20.95 52.27 -11.37
N LYS A 256 19.96 53.11 -11.08
CA LYS A 256 18.58 52.95 -11.55
C LYS A 256 18.41 53.87 -12.75
N ASP A 257 18.50 53.32 -13.96
CA ASP A 257 18.36 54.11 -15.17
C ASP A 257 16.96 54.76 -15.26
N LYS A 258 16.96 56.03 -15.66
CA LYS A 258 15.77 56.80 -16.02
C LYS A 258 15.83 57.09 -17.51
N ARG A 259 14.92 56.50 -18.29
CA ARG A 259 14.28 57.09 -19.47
C ARG A 259 13.11 56.20 -19.88
#